data_AF-A0A8I0E5T1-F1
#
_entry.id   AF-A0A8I0E5T1-F1
#
_cell.length_a   1.000
_cell.length_b   1.000
_cell.length_c   1.000
_cell.angle_alpha   90.00
_cell.angle_beta   90.00
_cell.angle_gamma   90.00
#
_symmetry.space_group_name_H-M   'P 1'
#
loop_
_entity.id
_entity.type
_entity.pdbx_description
1 polymer ?
#
loop_
_entity_poly.entity_id
_entity_poly.type
_entity_poly.pdbx_seq_one_letter_code
_entity_poly.pdbx_strand_id
1 'polypeptide(L)'
;MPSFSKSTKARILLLGLLFALALQAQSAIPDATPDSTAAPDRWRVHLTFDKAALSGLCLVRTLGDTLVGAVVNEFGLQAFDFVFDRRRGKVQLSHLLPMLDHWYIRRTLRRDLAQLLIDYRPDAPLHYHNERRNIDYLFTPLPDDSHETASPPF
;
A
#
# COMPACT_ATOMS: atom_id res chain seq x y z
N MET A 1 -3.29 51.35 -14.62
CA MET A 1 -2.82 50.90 -13.29
C MET A 1 -3.94 50.09 -12.65
N PRO A 2 -3.82 48.75 -12.47
CA PRO A 2 -4.89 47.98 -11.85
C PRO A 2 -4.89 48.20 -10.33
N SER A 3 -6.03 48.68 -9.82
CA SER A 3 -6.32 48.83 -8.39
C SER A 3 -6.70 47.45 -7.82
N PHE A 4 -5.81 46.87 -7.02
CA PHE A 4 -6.09 45.63 -6.28
C PHE A 4 -6.78 45.96 -4.95
N SER A 5 -8.06 45.60 -4.85
CA SER A 5 -8.89 45.74 -3.64
C SER A 5 -8.29 44.99 -2.44
N LYS A 6 -8.30 45.64 -1.26
CA LYS A 6 -7.73 45.15 0.01
C LYS A 6 -8.22 43.75 0.41
N SER A 7 -9.39 43.31 -0.08
CA SER A 7 -9.98 41.99 0.20
C SER A 7 -9.20 40.82 -0.42
N THR A 8 -8.58 41.01 -1.59
CA THR A 8 -7.86 39.93 -2.29
C THR A 8 -6.56 39.57 -1.58
N LYS A 9 -5.88 40.57 -0.99
CA LYS A 9 -4.64 40.36 -0.21
C LYS A 9 -4.90 39.55 1.06
N ALA A 10 -6.03 39.80 1.74
CA ALA A 10 -6.43 39.07 2.93
C ALA A 10 -6.77 37.60 2.64
N ARG A 11 -7.40 37.31 1.50
CA ARG A 11 -7.71 35.93 1.08
C ARG A 11 -6.46 35.15 0.69
N ILE A 12 -5.47 35.78 0.06
CA ILE A 12 -4.18 35.16 -0.28
C ILE A 12 -3.37 34.88 1.00
N LEU A 13 -3.37 35.80 1.96
CA LEU A 13 -2.73 35.59 3.27
C LEU A 13 -3.40 34.45 4.04
N LEU A 14 -4.73 34.36 4.03
CA LEU A 14 -5.47 33.30 4.69
C LEU A 14 -5.21 31.91 4.05
N LEU A 15 -5.17 31.84 2.71
CA LEU A 15 -4.83 30.60 2.00
C LEU A 15 -3.38 30.16 2.26
N GLY A 16 -2.44 31.11 2.31
CA GLY A 16 -1.04 30.86 2.66
C GLY A 16 -0.88 30.35 4.10
N LEU A 17 -1.64 30.92 5.04
CA LEU A 17 -1.63 30.49 6.45
C LEU A 17 -2.23 29.08 6.63
N LEU A 18 -3.30 28.76 5.90
CA LEU A 18 -3.88 27.40 5.88
C LEU A 18 -2.91 26.37 5.28
N PHE A 19 -2.13 26.75 4.27
CA PHE A 19 -1.11 25.87 3.68
C PHE A 19 0.06 25.62 4.65
N ALA A 20 0.49 26.64 5.41
CA ALA A 20 1.53 26.51 6.42
C ALA A 20 1.10 25.60 7.61
N LEU A 21 -0.17 25.67 8.03
CA LEU A 21 -0.71 24.78 9.08
C LEU A 21 -0.74 23.31 8.63
N ALA A 22 -1.06 23.04 7.36
CA ALA A 22 -1.09 21.68 6.82
C ALA A 22 0.32 21.03 6.79
N LEU A 23 1.38 21.83 6.70
CA LEU A 23 2.75 21.33 6.64
C LEU A 23 3.26 20.83 8.01
N GLN A 24 2.73 21.36 9.12
CA GLN A 24 3.12 20.94 10.47
C GLN A 24 2.39 19.69 10.97
N ALA A 25 1.43 19.14 10.20
CA ALA A 25 0.71 17.93 10.55
C ALA A 25 1.42 16.62 10.14
N GLN A 26 2.65 16.70 9.61
CA GLN A 26 3.50 15.52 9.39
C GLN A 26 4.27 15.20 10.67
N SER A 27 3.53 14.85 11.73
CA SER A 27 4.11 14.38 12.98
C SER A 27 4.65 12.95 12.79
N ALA A 28 5.95 12.81 13.04
CA ALA A 28 6.64 11.61 13.51
C ALA A 28 6.20 10.27 12.89
N ILE A 29 7.02 9.74 11.98
CA ILE A 29 7.14 8.30 11.83
C ILE A 29 7.65 7.80 13.20
N PRO A 30 6.90 6.99 13.96
CA PRO A 30 7.45 6.37 15.14
C PRO A 30 8.62 5.52 14.66
N ASP A 31 9.79 5.75 15.25
CA ASP A 31 10.93 4.84 15.15
C ASP A 31 10.56 3.58 15.96
N ALA A 32 9.61 2.82 15.43
CA ALA A 32 9.34 1.48 15.85
C ALA A 32 10.48 0.67 15.26
N THR A 33 11.57 0.52 16.01
CA THR A 33 12.53 -0.56 15.79
C THR A 33 11.70 -1.83 15.71
N PRO A 34 11.50 -2.42 14.51
CA PRO A 34 10.76 -3.65 14.41
C PRO A 34 11.50 -4.71 15.22
N ASP A 35 10.77 -5.67 15.74
CA ASP A 35 11.30 -7.00 15.97
C ASP A 35 11.74 -7.56 14.59
N SER A 36 12.92 -7.14 14.13
CA SER A 36 13.35 -7.15 12.72
C SER A 36 13.90 -8.51 12.28
N THR A 37 13.81 -9.54 13.13
CA THR A 37 14.39 -10.85 12.86
C THR A 37 13.38 -11.84 12.28
N ALA A 38 12.07 -11.61 12.44
CA ALA A 38 11.06 -12.46 11.81
C ALA A 38 11.08 -12.33 10.29
N ALA A 39 10.93 -13.44 9.58
CA ALA A 39 10.76 -13.45 8.13
C ALA A 39 9.43 -12.72 7.78
N PRO A 40 9.37 -12.01 6.63
CA PRO A 40 8.12 -11.41 6.18
C PRO A 40 7.15 -12.52 5.73
N ASP A 41 5.85 -12.30 5.94
CA ASP A 41 4.80 -13.13 5.38
C ASP A 41 4.87 -13.03 3.85
N ARG A 42 4.85 -14.18 3.16
CA ARG A 42 5.04 -14.28 1.70
C ARG A 42 3.77 -14.75 1.04
N TRP A 43 3.25 -13.96 0.11
CA TRP A 43 2.02 -14.27 -0.61
C TRP A 43 2.23 -14.24 -2.12
N ARG A 44 1.59 -15.16 -2.83
CA ARG A 44 1.40 -15.02 -4.28
C ARG A 44 0.27 -14.02 -4.52
N VAL A 45 0.45 -13.12 -5.46
CA VAL A 45 -0.54 -12.09 -5.80
C VAL A 45 -0.97 -12.21 -7.24
N HIS A 46 -2.27 -12.03 -7.46
CA HIS A 46 -2.88 -11.79 -8.76
C HIS A 46 -3.82 -10.58 -8.65
N LEU A 47 -3.51 -9.51 -9.39
CA LEU A 47 -4.42 -8.40 -9.66
C LEU A 47 -4.87 -8.50 -11.11
N THR A 48 -6.17 -8.66 -11.34
CA THR A 48 -6.74 -8.72 -12.68
C THR A 48 -7.55 -7.47 -12.94
N PHE A 49 -7.24 -6.78 -14.05
CA PHE A 49 -7.98 -5.63 -14.58
C PHE A 49 -8.60 -6.02 -15.92
N ASP A 50 -9.54 -5.23 -16.44
CA ASP A 50 -10.20 -5.49 -17.73
C ASP A 50 -9.25 -5.83 -18.91
N LYS A 51 -8.07 -5.20 -18.94
CA LYS A 51 -7.14 -5.28 -20.09
C LYS A 51 -5.70 -5.62 -19.69
N ALA A 52 -5.47 -5.92 -18.42
CA ALA A 52 -4.14 -6.14 -17.89
C ALA A 52 -4.22 -7.04 -16.66
N ALA A 53 -3.13 -7.72 -16.34
CA ALA A 53 -2.98 -8.42 -15.09
C ALA A 53 -1.59 -8.11 -14.51
N LEU A 54 -1.50 -8.15 -13.19
CA LEU A 54 -0.25 -8.10 -12.46
C LEU A 54 -0.21 -9.31 -11.53
N SER A 55 0.73 -10.22 -11.79
CA SER A 55 1.02 -11.34 -10.90
C SER A 55 2.42 -11.24 -10.33
N GLY A 56 2.62 -11.87 -9.17
CA GLY A 56 3.91 -11.85 -8.50
C GLY A 56 3.85 -12.22 -7.03
N LEU A 57 4.74 -11.60 -6.25
CA LEU A 57 4.87 -11.83 -4.82
C LEU A 57 4.51 -10.57 -4.03
N CYS A 58 3.86 -10.77 -2.89
CA CYS A 58 3.72 -9.76 -1.85
C CYS A 58 4.46 -10.21 -0.60
N LEU A 59 5.29 -9.33 -0.08
CA LEU A 59 5.96 -9.50 1.20
C LEU A 59 5.29 -8.55 2.18
N VAL A 60 4.91 -9.05 3.36
CA VAL A 60 4.28 -8.24 4.40
C VAL A 60 4.98 -8.44 5.73
N ARG A 61 5.20 -7.34 6.45
CA ARG A 61 5.65 -7.34 7.85
C ARG A 61 4.61 -6.65 8.70
N THR A 62 4.31 -7.25 9.84
CA THR A 62 3.46 -6.64 10.87
C THR A 62 4.32 -5.85 11.85
N LEU A 63 4.09 -4.55 11.95
CA LEU A 63 4.76 -3.61 12.84
C LEU A 63 3.71 -3.00 13.80
N GLY A 64 3.41 -3.70 14.89
CA GLY A 64 2.31 -3.33 15.79
C GLY A 64 0.98 -3.30 15.04
N ASP A 65 0.32 -2.14 15.00
CA ASP A 65 -0.93 -1.92 14.28
C ASP A 65 -0.75 -1.56 12.79
N THR A 66 0.47 -1.64 12.28
CA THR A 66 0.78 -1.29 10.89
C THR A 66 1.20 -2.53 10.12
N LEU A 67 0.69 -2.69 8.90
CA LEU A 67 1.26 -3.63 7.93
C LEU A 67 2.09 -2.86 6.93
N VAL A 68 3.35 -3.27 6.75
CA VAL A 68 4.23 -2.72 5.71
C VAL A 68 4.45 -3.82 4.70
N GLY A 69 4.15 -3.55 3.44
CA GLY A 69 4.34 -4.54 2.39
C GLY A 69 4.80 -3.99 1.07
N ALA A 70 5.35 -4.90 0.27
CA ALA A 70 5.84 -4.64 -1.07
C ALA A 70 5.26 -5.68 -2.02
N VAL A 71 4.80 -5.25 -3.18
CA VAL A 71 4.38 -6.12 -4.28
C VAL A 71 5.44 -6.06 -5.37
N VAL A 72 5.97 -7.22 -5.76
CA VAL A 72 6.92 -7.39 -6.86
C VAL A 72 6.28 -8.28 -7.92
N ASN A 73 6.48 -7.99 -9.19
CA ASN A 73 5.97 -8.83 -10.28
C ASN A 73 6.86 -10.07 -10.51
N GLU A 74 6.52 -10.91 -11.50
CA GLU A 74 7.29 -12.13 -11.78
C GLU A 74 8.71 -11.87 -12.29
N PHE A 75 8.99 -10.66 -12.77
CA PHE A 75 10.31 -10.25 -13.24
C PHE A 75 11.15 -9.60 -12.13
N GLY A 76 10.66 -9.59 -10.88
CA GLY A 76 11.33 -8.96 -9.75
C GLY A 76 11.28 -7.43 -9.76
N LEU A 77 10.53 -6.82 -10.67
CA LEU A 77 10.27 -5.38 -10.61
C LEU A 77 9.24 -5.09 -9.53
N GLN A 78 9.57 -4.16 -8.66
CA GLN A 78 8.67 -3.66 -7.64
C GLN A 78 7.50 -2.92 -8.29
N ALA A 79 6.29 -3.44 -8.07
CA ALA A 79 5.04 -2.90 -8.56
C ALA A 79 4.60 -1.68 -7.75
N PHE A 80 4.59 -1.82 -6.42
CA PHE A 80 4.31 -0.78 -5.46
C PHE A 80 4.61 -1.24 -4.03
N ASP A 81 4.84 -0.29 -3.14
CA ASP A 81 4.82 -0.49 -1.70
C ASP A 81 3.53 0.04 -1.09
N PHE A 82 3.17 -0.54 0.05
CA PHE A 82 2.06 -0.07 0.84
C PHE A 82 2.34 -0.07 2.34
N VAL A 83 1.65 0.84 3.02
CA VAL A 83 1.56 0.87 4.48
C VAL A 83 0.09 0.91 4.84
N PHE A 84 -0.39 -0.09 5.56
CA PHE A 84 -1.76 -0.16 6.08
C PHE A 84 -1.77 0.12 7.57
N ASP A 85 -2.39 1.23 7.96
CA ASP A 85 -2.67 1.56 9.36
C ASP A 85 -4.01 0.93 9.75
N ARG A 86 -3.98 -0.11 10.59
CA ARG A 86 -5.17 -0.86 11.03
C ARG A 86 -6.10 -0.01 11.87
N ARG A 87 -5.57 0.91 12.68
CA ARG A 87 -6.38 1.78 13.55
C ARG A 87 -7.21 2.76 12.73
N ARG A 88 -6.63 3.27 11.65
CA ARG A 88 -7.28 4.25 10.76
C ARG A 88 -8.03 3.60 9.61
N GLY A 89 -7.78 2.32 9.32
CA GLY A 89 -8.29 1.62 8.14
C GLY A 89 -7.83 2.28 6.84
N LYS A 90 -6.57 2.77 6.79
CA LYS A 90 -6.06 3.55 5.65
C LYS A 90 -4.78 2.96 5.09
N VAL A 91 -4.71 2.93 3.76
CA VAL A 91 -3.53 2.53 3.01
C VAL A 91 -2.82 3.74 2.41
N GLN A 92 -1.51 3.79 2.60
CA GLN A 92 -0.59 4.65 1.86
C GLN A 92 0.10 3.81 0.78
N LEU A 93 0.42 4.43 -0.37
CA LEU A 93 1.12 3.78 -1.48
C LEU A 93 2.34 4.62 -1.87
N SER A 94 3.45 3.93 -2.13
CA SER A 94 4.74 4.49 -2.56
C SER A 94 5.40 3.59 -3.62
N HIS A 95 6.43 4.10 -4.29
CA HIS A 95 7.23 3.35 -5.27
C HIS A 95 6.41 2.60 -6.33
N LEU A 96 5.34 3.24 -6.83
CA LEU A 96 4.49 2.63 -7.84
C LEU A 96 5.20 2.61 -9.20
N LEU A 97 5.02 1.52 -9.95
CA LEU A 97 5.36 1.51 -11.37
C LEU A 97 4.63 2.65 -12.10
N PRO A 98 5.25 3.26 -13.13
CA PRO A 98 4.62 4.35 -13.88
C PRO A 98 3.21 4.05 -14.37
N MET A 99 2.95 2.80 -14.79
CA MET A 99 1.63 2.37 -15.26
C MET A 99 0.54 2.35 -14.16
N LEU A 100 0.93 2.25 -12.89
CA LEU A 100 0.04 2.30 -11.73
C LEU A 100 -0.03 3.70 -11.11
N ASP A 101 0.89 4.59 -11.46
CA ASP A 101 1.00 5.93 -10.88
C ASP A 101 0.10 6.99 -11.55
N HIS A 102 -1.08 6.56 -12.00
CA HIS A 102 -2.15 7.49 -12.35
C HIS A 102 -3.01 7.78 -11.12
N TRP A 103 -3.37 9.05 -10.92
CA TRP A 103 -4.10 9.51 -9.73
C TRP A 103 -5.35 8.66 -9.40
N TYR A 104 -6.08 8.22 -10.42
CA TYR A 104 -7.30 7.43 -10.25
C TYR A 104 -7.01 5.97 -9.92
N ILE A 105 -5.94 5.39 -10.48
CA ILE A 105 -5.48 4.03 -10.17
C ILE A 105 -4.99 4.00 -8.72
N ARG A 106 -4.09 4.92 -8.37
CA ARG A 106 -3.56 5.10 -7.02
C ARG A 106 -4.68 5.29 -5.98
N ARG A 107 -5.73 6.04 -6.32
CA ARG A 107 -6.92 6.21 -5.45
C ARG A 107 -7.71 4.91 -5.29
N THR A 108 -7.88 4.16 -6.38
CA THR A 108 -8.62 2.89 -6.38
C THR A 108 -7.87 1.83 -5.59
N LEU A 109 -6.58 1.62 -5.87
CA LEU A 109 -5.71 0.69 -5.16
C LEU A 109 -5.69 0.95 -3.65
N ARG A 110 -5.58 2.21 -3.20
CA ARG A 110 -5.62 2.54 -1.75
C ARG A 110 -6.92 2.10 -1.09
N ARG A 111 -8.06 2.33 -1.75
CA ARG A 111 -9.36 1.96 -1.21
C ARG A 111 -9.51 0.45 -1.17
N ASP A 112 -9.17 -0.21 -2.27
CA ASP A 112 -9.37 -1.64 -2.44
C ASP A 112 -8.45 -2.43 -1.51
N LEU A 113 -7.17 -2.06 -1.42
CA LEU A 113 -6.24 -2.66 -0.45
C LEU A 113 -6.70 -2.42 1.00
N ALA A 114 -7.30 -1.27 1.33
CA ALA A 114 -7.83 -1.05 2.67
C ALA A 114 -9.01 -1.98 3.00
N GLN A 115 -9.82 -2.36 2.00
CA GLN A 115 -10.87 -3.37 2.17
C GLN A 115 -10.28 -4.78 2.27
N LEU A 116 -9.33 -5.12 1.41
CA LEU A 116 -8.68 -6.43 1.38
C LEU A 116 -7.90 -6.73 2.67
N LEU A 117 -7.13 -5.76 3.17
CA LEU A 117 -6.19 -5.95 4.29
C LEU A 117 -6.83 -5.83 5.67
N ILE A 118 -8.11 -5.45 5.77
CA ILE A 118 -8.79 -5.35 7.07
C ILE A 118 -8.88 -6.73 7.76
N ASP A 119 -9.04 -7.78 6.97
CA ASP A 119 -9.14 -9.17 7.41
C ASP A 119 -7.81 -9.92 7.32
N TYR A 120 -6.69 -9.19 7.30
CA TYR A 120 -5.35 -9.76 7.19
C TYR A 120 -5.12 -10.89 8.20
N ARG A 121 -4.77 -12.07 7.68
CA ARG A 121 -4.23 -13.19 8.43
C ARG A 121 -3.10 -13.82 7.62
N PRO A 122 -1.92 -14.06 8.21
CA PRO A 122 -0.74 -14.49 7.45
C PRO A 122 -0.94 -15.84 6.73
N ASP A 123 -1.78 -16.70 7.30
CA ASP A 123 -2.05 -18.08 6.92
C ASP A 123 -3.33 -18.28 6.09
N ALA A 124 -4.08 -17.20 5.81
CA ALA A 124 -5.33 -17.28 5.06
C ALA A 124 -5.27 -16.49 3.75
N PRO A 125 -5.88 -17.00 2.65
CA PRO A 125 -6.00 -16.24 1.43
C PRO A 125 -6.88 -15.01 1.62
N LEU A 126 -6.51 -13.91 0.98
CA LEU A 126 -7.33 -12.70 0.88
C LEU A 126 -7.86 -12.58 -0.55
N HIS A 127 -9.16 -12.32 -0.66
CA HIS A 127 -9.82 -12.08 -1.92
C HIS A 127 -10.76 -10.88 -1.81
N TYR A 128 -10.70 -9.99 -2.81
CA TYR A 128 -11.60 -8.85 -2.93
C TYR A 128 -11.88 -8.57 -4.40
N HIS A 129 -13.14 -8.32 -4.73
CA HIS A 129 -13.57 -7.92 -6.06
C HIS A 129 -14.18 -6.51 -6.02
N ASN A 130 -13.65 -5.61 -6.85
CA ASN A 130 -14.20 -4.26 -7.03
C ASN A 130 -15.14 -4.23 -8.24
N GLU A 131 -16.43 -4.48 -8.01
CA GLU A 131 -17.45 -4.51 -9.09
C GLU A 131 -17.47 -3.24 -9.95
N ARG A 132 -17.24 -2.07 -9.33
CA ARG A 132 -17.31 -0.77 -10.04
C ARG A 132 -16.19 -0.58 -11.06
N ARG A 133 -15.05 -1.23 -10.84
CA ARG A 133 -13.84 -1.10 -11.66
C ARG A 133 -13.43 -2.41 -12.31
N ASN A 134 -14.17 -3.48 -12.05
CA ASN A 134 -13.88 -4.84 -12.46
C ASN A 134 -12.42 -5.20 -12.20
N ILE A 135 -12.03 -5.09 -10.92
CA ILE A 135 -10.67 -5.43 -10.46
C ILE A 135 -10.77 -6.55 -9.44
N ASP A 136 -10.13 -7.67 -9.72
CA ASP A 136 -10.00 -8.82 -8.82
C ASP A 136 -8.64 -8.80 -8.15
N TYR A 137 -8.63 -8.97 -6.83
CA TYR A 137 -7.44 -9.05 -6.00
C TYR A 137 -7.43 -10.41 -5.30
N LEU A 138 -6.44 -11.24 -5.61
CA LEU A 138 -6.23 -12.53 -4.95
C LEU A 138 -4.82 -12.63 -4.38
N PHE A 139 -4.75 -12.86 -3.08
CA PHE A 139 -3.51 -13.01 -2.32
C PHE A 139 -3.54 -14.39 -1.66
N THR A 140 -2.60 -15.25 -2.03
CA THR A 140 -2.55 -16.64 -1.54
C THR A 140 -1.28 -16.85 -0.72
N PRO A 141 -1.40 -17.29 0.54
CA PRO A 141 -0.26 -17.66 1.37
C PRO A 141 0.69 -18.62 0.70
N LEU A 142 1.99 -18.33 0.79
CA LEU A 142 3.05 -19.26 0.42
C LEU A 142 3.60 -19.88 1.70
N PRO A 143 3.79 -21.21 1.74
CA PRO A 143 4.50 -21.85 2.84
C PRO A 143 5.89 -21.26 3.00
N ASP A 144 6.39 -21.27 4.22
CA ASP A 144 7.77 -20.92 4.48
C ASP A 144 8.66 -22.07 3.96
N ASP A 145 9.54 -21.78 3.00
CA ASP A 145 10.41 -22.78 2.35
C ASP A 145 11.51 -23.34 3.30
N SER A 146 11.48 -22.98 4.59
CA SER A 146 12.47 -23.31 5.61
C SER A 146 12.38 -24.75 6.15
N HIS A 147 11.48 -25.58 5.61
CA HIS A 147 11.42 -27.03 5.87
C HIS A 147 11.33 -27.89 4.60
N GLU A 148 12.17 -27.63 3.59
CA GLU A 148 12.58 -28.73 2.70
C GLU A 148 13.58 -29.62 3.46
N THR A 149 12.99 -30.48 4.29
CA THR A 149 13.68 -31.49 5.07
C THR A 149 14.39 -32.43 4.11
N ALA A 150 15.71 -32.41 4.17
CA ALA A 150 16.65 -33.48 3.83
C ALA A 150 16.06 -34.59 2.93
N SER A 151 16.42 -34.57 1.65
CA SER A 151 16.44 -35.80 0.85
C SER A 151 17.12 -36.90 1.67
N PRO A 152 16.50 -38.07 1.87
CA PRO A 152 17.21 -39.19 2.48
C PRO A 152 18.39 -39.54 1.56
N PRO A 153 19.61 -39.72 2.09
CA PRO A 153 20.66 -40.33 1.30
C PRO A 153 20.18 -41.73 0.88
N PHE A 154 20.32 -42.02 -0.41
CA PHE A 154 20.10 -43.35 -0.98
C PHE A 154 20.87 -44.43 -0.22
#